data_AF-A0A8R1Y572-F1
#
_entry.id   AF-A0A8R1Y572-F1
#
_cell.length_a   1.000
_cell.length_b   1.000
_cell.length_c   1.000
_cell.angle_alpha   90.00
_cell.angle_beta   90.00
_cell.angle_gamma   90.00
#
_symmetry.space_group_name_H-M   'P 1'
#
loop_
_entity.id
_entity.type
_entity.pdbx_description
1 polymer ?
#
loop_
_entity_poly.entity_id
_entity_poly.type
_entity_poly.pdbx_seq_one_letter_code
_entity_poly.pdbx_strand_id
1 'polypeptide(L)'
;MAEEEVEVLRSIYGDELIVEKDFADNTSPIVLSMKMRPTLLKSQCTASIQTIIELPVQYPKISPKVYLRQQRGIDESNVNILQKNIEQYIGTNIDMPILYDIFQIVQKFVETEQDFPCSVCPICLDGFSAKTIAFCTSNCDHYIHQNCFVRYINYTKDEIKRELNEWPEDMKSRVDQVLKCPVCRTPLNGQDLSIVDHASVTLDEANIDIEKFEFNWDEWRAKLKELQPIFERQKAKGGLIDPEKERNRYLIIDDIMDLTHPSSI
;
A
#
# COMPACT_ATOMS: atom_id res chain seq x y z
N MET A 1 36.44 12.27 -6.96
CA MET A 1 35.96 10.87 -7.10
C MET A 1 34.46 10.76 -6.88
N ALA A 2 33.91 10.93 -5.66
CA ALA A 2 32.46 10.87 -5.44
C ALA A 2 31.68 11.83 -6.38
N GLU A 3 32.08 13.10 -6.44
CA GLU A 3 31.43 14.12 -7.27
C GLU A 3 31.57 13.84 -8.77
N GLU A 4 32.70 13.27 -9.20
CA GLU A 4 32.94 12.90 -10.60
C GLU A 4 32.02 11.74 -11.02
N GLU A 5 31.87 10.72 -10.16
CA GLU A 5 30.96 9.60 -10.41
C GLU A 5 29.50 10.08 -10.46
N VAL A 6 29.09 10.94 -9.52
CA VAL A 6 27.74 11.53 -9.50
C VAL A 6 27.46 12.33 -10.78
N GLU A 7 28.42 13.12 -11.28
CA GLU A 7 28.23 13.90 -12.50
C GLU A 7 28.11 13.03 -13.76
N VAL A 8 28.85 11.91 -13.81
CA VAL A 8 28.68 10.90 -14.87
C VAL A 8 27.28 10.30 -14.80
N LEU A 9 26.79 9.94 -13.61
CA LEU A 9 25.43 9.38 -13.46
C LEU A 9 24.34 10.38 -13.85
N ARG A 10 24.51 11.67 -13.51
CA ARG A 10 23.59 12.73 -13.98
C ARG A 10 23.58 12.84 -15.50
N SER A 11 24.71 12.63 -16.16
CA SER A 11 24.78 12.59 -17.63
C SER A 11 24.09 11.37 -18.23
N ILE A 12 24.05 10.25 -17.51
CA ILE A 12 23.41 9.00 -17.96
C ILE A 12 21.89 9.06 -17.77
N TYR A 13 21.43 9.44 -16.57
CA TYR A 13 20.02 9.34 -16.17
C TYR A 13 19.26 10.68 -16.26
N GLY A 14 19.97 11.80 -16.44
CA GLY A 14 19.34 13.12 -16.54
C GLY A 14 18.47 13.46 -15.32
N ASP A 15 17.26 13.92 -15.59
CA ASP A 15 16.29 14.36 -14.58
C ASP A 15 15.68 13.21 -13.75
N GLU A 16 15.88 11.96 -14.16
CA GLU A 16 15.39 10.80 -13.39
C GLU A 16 16.19 10.61 -12.10
N LEU A 17 17.46 11.02 -12.10
CA LEU A 17 18.34 10.96 -10.94
C LEU A 17 18.27 12.26 -10.13
N ILE A 18 17.64 12.17 -8.96
CA ILE A 18 17.59 13.27 -8.01
C ILE A 18 18.84 13.21 -7.12
N VAL A 19 19.59 14.31 -7.05
CA VAL A 19 20.77 14.44 -6.21
C VAL A 19 20.55 15.56 -5.21
N GLU A 20 20.52 15.21 -3.93
CA GLU A 20 20.42 16.14 -2.82
C GLU A 20 21.78 16.26 -2.13
N LYS A 21 22.27 17.49 -1.99
CA LYS A 21 23.48 17.82 -1.23
C LYS A 21 23.21 19.10 -0.46
N ASP A 22 23.44 19.09 0.85
CA ASP A 22 23.35 20.32 1.64
C ASP A 22 24.63 21.12 1.45
N PHE A 23 24.51 22.28 0.79
CA PHE A 23 25.63 23.19 0.56
C PHE A 23 26.01 23.99 1.82
N ALA A 24 25.15 24.03 2.85
CA ALA A 24 25.44 24.73 4.10
C ALA A 24 26.39 23.93 5.00
N ASP A 25 26.40 22.60 4.86
CA ASP A 25 27.22 21.69 5.66
C ASP A 25 28.08 20.78 4.77
N ASN A 26 29.38 21.08 4.69
CA ASN A 26 30.36 20.25 3.98
C ASN A 26 30.51 18.83 4.57
N THR A 27 29.91 18.56 5.74
CA THR A 27 29.88 17.24 6.36
C THR A 27 28.61 16.45 6.03
N SER A 28 27.66 17.06 5.31
CA SER A 28 26.43 16.38 4.90
C SER A 28 26.71 15.29 3.85
N PRO A 29 26.07 14.12 3.98
CA PRO A 29 26.16 13.08 2.96
C PRO A 29 25.43 13.53 1.69
N ILE A 30 25.94 13.11 0.53
CA ILE A 30 25.23 13.28 -0.75
C ILE A 30 24.18 12.17 -0.84
N VAL A 31 22.94 12.50 -1.15
CA VAL A 31 21.85 11.53 -1.28
C VAL A 31 21.40 11.48 -2.74
N LEU A 32 21.50 10.29 -3.34
CA LEU A 32 21.01 10.02 -4.69
C LEU A 32 19.69 9.26 -4.57
N SER A 33 18.69 9.63 -5.37
CA SER A 33 17.38 9.00 -5.38
C SER A 33 16.90 8.83 -6.81
N MET A 34 16.50 7.61 -7.17
CA MET A 34 16.03 7.29 -8.51
C MET A 34 14.95 6.22 -8.47
N LYS A 35 13.86 6.41 -9.21
CA LYS A 35 12.77 5.43 -9.29
C LYS A 35 12.98 4.50 -10.48
N MET A 36 13.25 3.23 -10.18
CA MET A 36 13.50 2.17 -11.16
C MET A 36 12.19 1.56 -11.64
N ARG A 37 12.08 1.37 -12.95
CA ARG A 37 10.95 0.73 -13.64
C ARG A 37 11.47 -0.04 -14.87
N PRO A 38 10.77 -1.10 -15.31
CA PRO A 38 11.04 -1.73 -16.60
C PRO A 38 10.96 -0.71 -17.74
N THR A 39 11.97 -0.69 -18.62
CA THR A 39 11.99 0.20 -19.79
C THR A 39 10.98 -0.23 -20.86
N LEU A 40 10.66 -1.53 -20.95
CA LEU A 40 9.67 -2.07 -21.88
C LEU A 40 8.47 -2.62 -21.11
N LEU A 41 7.27 -2.20 -21.49
CA LEU A 41 6.03 -2.77 -21.00
C LEU A 41 5.77 -4.11 -21.70
N LYS A 42 6.27 -5.20 -21.10
CA LYS A 42 6.09 -6.56 -21.62
C LYS A 42 4.95 -7.34 -20.95
N SER A 43 4.63 -7.01 -19.70
CA SER A 43 3.70 -7.75 -18.86
C SER A 43 2.63 -6.84 -18.24
N GLN A 44 1.70 -7.44 -17.50
CA GLN A 44 0.70 -6.70 -16.72
C GLN A 44 1.29 -6.06 -15.45
N CYS A 45 2.59 -6.26 -15.17
CA CYS A 45 3.28 -5.76 -14.00
C CYS A 45 4.47 -4.87 -14.41
N THR A 46 4.33 -3.57 -14.24
CA THR A 46 5.45 -2.62 -14.08
C THR A 46 5.92 -2.61 -12.63
N ALA A 47 6.75 -3.58 -12.25
CA ALA A 47 7.43 -3.54 -10.96
C ALA A 47 8.17 -2.20 -10.80
N SER A 48 8.13 -1.58 -9.62
CA SER A 48 8.90 -0.35 -9.41
C SER A 48 9.46 -0.28 -8.00
N ILE A 49 10.65 0.31 -7.88
CA ILE A 49 11.33 0.52 -6.60
C ILE A 49 12.03 1.87 -6.63
N GLN A 50 11.89 2.66 -5.56
CA GLN A 50 12.71 3.83 -5.34
C GLN A 50 14.03 3.42 -4.68
N THR A 51 15.14 3.64 -5.37
CA THR A 51 16.49 3.37 -4.88
C THR A 51 17.07 4.65 -4.34
N ILE A 52 17.46 4.64 -3.06
CA ILE A 52 18.08 5.78 -2.38
C ILE A 52 19.48 5.36 -1.94
N ILE A 53 20.49 6.13 -2.31
CA ILE A 53 21.89 5.88 -1.97
C ILE A 53 22.42 7.08 -1.20
N GLU A 54 22.80 6.85 0.06
CA GLU A 54 23.49 7.84 0.89
C GLU A 54 25.00 7.64 0.80
N LEU A 55 25.70 8.65 0.30
CA LEU A 55 27.16 8.66 0.19
C LEU A 55 27.78 9.31 1.43
N PRO A 56 28.62 8.58 2.19
CA PRO A 56 29.44 9.21 3.22
C PRO A 56 30.49 10.13 2.58
N VAL A 57 30.93 11.15 3.31
CA VAL A 57 31.94 12.13 2.85
C VAL A 57 33.25 11.45 2.41
N GLN A 58 33.56 10.29 2.99
CA GLN A 58 34.77 9.51 2.69
C GLN A 58 34.60 8.50 1.55
N TYR A 59 33.47 8.47 0.85
CA TYR A 59 33.24 7.59 -0.29
C TYR A 59 34.31 7.81 -1.40
N PRO A 60 34.88 6.75 -2.00
CA PRO A 60 34.48 5.34 -1.89
C PRO A 60 35.12 4.55 -0.76
N LYS A 61 36.04 5.12 0.03
CA LYS A 61 36.73 4.41 1.13
C LYS A 61 35.76 3.84 2.15
N ILE A 62 34.67 4.55 2.40
CA ILE A 62 33.52 4.05 3.15
C ILE A 62 32.40 3.78 2.15
N SER A 63 31.89 2.55 2.19
CA SER A 63 30.78 2.11 1.35
C SER A 63 29.52 2.95 1.55
N PRO A 64 28.71 3.13 0.49
CA PRO A 64 27.45 3.84 0.58
C PRO A 64 26.40 3.01 1.32
N LYS A 65 25.36 3.67 1.85
CA LYS A 65 24.16 2.99 2.35
C LYS A 65 23.08 3.02 1.28
N VAL A 66 22.48 1.86 1.01
CA VAL A 66 21.43 1.72 0.00
C VAL A 66 20.12 1.35 0.67
N TYR A 67 19.07 2.08 0.33
CA TYR A 67 17.71 1.82 0.79
C TYR A 67 16.79 1.63 -0.41
N LEU A 68 15.99 0.57 -0.35
CA LEU A 68 14.93 0.30 -1.30
C LEU A 68 13.60 0.70 -0.67
N ARG A 69 12.89 1.64 -1.29
CA ARG A 69 11.65 2.21 -0.79
C ARG A 69 10.55 2.15 -1.84
N GLN A 70 9.31 2.34 -1.40
CA GLN A 70 8.13 2.44 -2.27
C GLN A 70 8.04 1.32 -3.31
N GLN A 71 8.36 0.08 -2.92
CA GLN A 71 8.26 -1.08 -3.80
C GLN A 71 6.82 -1.28 -4.27
N ARG A 72 6.64 -1.62 -5.55
CA ARG A 72 5.35 -1.89 -6.19
C ARG A 72 5.49 -3.12 -7.08
N GLY A 73 4.53 -4.02 -7.00
CA GLY A 73 4.55 -5.27 -7.77
C GLY A 73 5.52 -6.32 -7.25
N ILE A 74 6.19 -6.07 -6.13
CA ILE A 74 7.27 -6.90 -5.58
C ILE A 74 6.96 -7.15 -4.11
N ASP A 75 7.02 -8.41 -3.69
CA ASP A 75 6.82 -8.79 -2.30
C ASP A 75 8.06 -8.53 -1.44
N GLU A 76 7.89 -8.62 -0.13
CA GLU A 76 8.96 -8.39 0.83
C GLU A 76 10.11 -9.41 0.68
N SER A 77 9.78 -10.68 0.37
CA SER A 77 10.77 -11.74 0.13
C SER A 77 11.73 -11.39 -1.01
N ASN A 78 11.19 -10.95 -2.16
CA ASN A 78 12.01 -10.59 -3.32
C ASN A 78 12.81 -9.31 -3.08
N VAL A 79 12.23 -8.31 -2.39
CA VAL A 79 13.00 -7.11 -1.99
C VAL A 79 14.16 -7.47 -1.07
N ASN A 80 13.96 -8.39 -0.12
CA ASN A 80 15.03 -8.86 0.78
C ASN A 80 16.16 -9.59 0.02
N ILE A 81 15.83 -10.34 -1.02
CA ILE A 81 16.83 -10.96 -1.91
C ILE A 81 17.63 -9.87 -2.63
N LEU A 82 16.96 -8.88 -3.21
CA LEU A 82 17.62 -7.76 -3.88
C LEU A 82 18.54 -6.98 -2.92
N GLN A 83 18.07 -6.67 -1.72
CA GLN A 83 18.85 -5.98 -0.69
C GLN A 83 20.13 -6.75 -0.35
N LYS A 84 20.04 -8.07 -0.15
CA LYS A 84 21.21 -8.93 0.10
C LYS A 84 22.18 -8.94 -1.07
N ASN A 85 21.69 -8.96 -2.31
CA ASN A 85 22.54 -8.92 -3.50
C ASN A 85 23.33 -7.60 -3.58
N ILE A 86 22.69 -6.47 -3.25
CA ILE A 86 23.35 -5.16 -3.19
C ILE A 86 24.40 -5.13 -2.07
N GLU A 87 24.05 -5.60 -0.86
CA GLU A 87 24.98 -5.65 0.28
C GLU A 87 26.20 -6.53 -0.01
N GLN A 88 26.01 -7.68 -0.67
CA GLN A 88 27.09 -8.56 -1.11
C GLN A 88 27.98 -7.88 -2.16
N TYR A 89 27.38 -7.15 -3.12
CA TYR A 89 28.13 -6.41 -4.13
C TYR A 89 28.99 -5.31 -3.50
N ILE A 90 28.41 -4.55 -2.58
CA ILE A 90 29.11 -3.51 -1.81
C ILE A 90 30.29 -4.12 -1.01
N GLY A 91 30.07 -5.24 -0.33
CA GLY A 91 31.10 -5.90 0.46
C GLY A 91 32.26 -6.49 -0.36
N THR A 92 32.01 -6.81 -1.63
CA THR A 92 33.05 -7.33 -2.55
C THR A 92 33.85 -6.21 -3.21
N ASN A 93 33.30 -5.00 -3.29
CA ASN A 93 33.87 -3.86 -4.03
C ASN A 93 34.09 -2.64 -3.11
N ILE A 94 34.69 -2.87 -1.94
CA ILE A 94 35.04 -1.80 -1.00
C ILE A 94 36.12 -0.90 -1.63
N ASP A 95 36.07 0.42 -1.34
CA ASP A 95 37.01 1.42 -1.87
C ASP A 95 36.96 1.59 -3.40
N MET A 96 35.84 1.20 -4.03
CA MET A 96 35.60 1.33 -5.46
C MET A 96 34.37 2.21 -5.75
N PRO A 97 34.37 2.96 -6.86
CA PRO A 97 33.18 3.66 -7.35
C PRO A 97 32.16 2.66 -7.93
N ILE A 98 31.03 2.44 -7.24
CA ILE A 98 30.07 1.35 -7.52
C ILE A 98 28.61 1.82 -7.68
N LEU A 99 28.36 3.13 -7.76
CA LEU A 99 26.99 3.67 -7.78
C LEU A 99 26.23 3.26 -9.04
N TYR A 100 26.90 3.31 -10.20
CA TYR A 100 26.33 2.86 -11.47
C TYR A 100 25.86 1.40 -11.37
N ASP A 101 26.71 0.54 -10.82
CA ASP A 101 26.44 -0.89 -10.70
C ASP A 101 25.27 -1.17 -9.78
N ILE A 102 25.14 -0.44 -8.66
CA ILE A 102 24.00 -0.56 -7.75
C ILE A 102 22.70 -0.26 -8.50
N PHE A 103 22.66 0.85 -9.26
CA PHE A 103 21.48 1.16 -10.07
C PHE A 103 21.21 0.10 -11.14
N GLN A 104 22.25 -0.43 -11.80
CA GLN A 104 22.10 -1.52 -12.76
C GLN A 104 21.59 -2.83 -12.14
N ILE A 105 22.03 -3.16 -10.92
CA ILE A 105 21.54 -4.33 -10.16
C ILE A 105 20.03 -4.19 -9.91
N VAL A 106 19.57 -3.02 -9.45
CA VAL A 106 18.14 -2.78 -9.21
C VAL A 106 17.35 -2.74 -10.52
N GLN A 107 17.88 -2.07 -11.56
CA GLN A 107 17.24 -1.99 -12.87
C GLN A 107 17.04 -3.38 -13.47
N LYS A 108 18.09 -4.20 -13.47
CA LYS A 108 18.02 -5.60 -13.95
C LYS A 108 17.03 -6.42 -13.14
N PHE A 109 16.93 -6.19 -11.84
CA PHE A 109 15.98 -6.88 -10.99
C PHE A 109 14.53 -6.53 -11.35
N VAL A 110 14.21 -5.26 -11.55
CA VAL A 110 12.84 -4.86 -11.95
C VAL A 110 12.50 -5.27 -13.38
N GLU A 111 13.51 -5.39 -14.26
CA GLU A 111 13.36 -5.91 -15.63
C GLU A 111 13.23 -7.43 -15.71
N THR A 112 13.70 -8.15 -14.69
CA THR A 112 13.56 -9.61 -14.64
C THR A 112 12.06 -9.90 -14.57
N GLU A 113 11.55 -10.55 -15.62
CA GLU A 113 10.13 -10.62 -15.92
C GLU A 113 9.32 -11.13 -14.72
N GLN A 114 8.57 -10.21 -14.10
CA GLN A 114 7.44 -10.50 -13.22
C GLN A 114 6.21 -10.41 -14.12
N ASP A 115 5.67 -11.54 -14.57
CA ASP A 115 4.48 -11.53 -15.43
C ASP A 115 3.28 -10.87 -14.72
N PHE A 116 3.24 -11.03 -13.39
CA PHE A 116 2.21 -10.51 -12.49
C PHE A 116 2.85 -9.96 -11.20
N PRO A 117 2.18 -9.06 -10.47
CA PRO A 117 2.63 -8.63 -9.16
C PRO A 117 2.79 -9.81 -8.19
N CYS A 118 3.92 -9.89 -7.47
CA CYS A 118 4.10 -10.90 -6.39
C CYS A 118 3.34 -10.58 -5.10
N SER A 119 2.61 -9.46 -5.05
CA SER A 119 1.78 -9.06 -3.91
C SER A 119 0.38 -9.69 -3.97
N VAL A 120 -0.38 -9.60 -2.88
CA VAL A 120 -1.83 -9.91 -2.90
C VAL A 120 -2.64 -8.68 -3.28
N CYS A 121 -3.82 -8.90 -3.85
CA CYS A 121 -4.79 -7.83 -4.10
C CYS A 121 -5.31 -7.28 -2.77
N PRO A 122 -5.31 -5.95 -2.54
CA PRO A 122 -5.72 -5.36 -1.26
C PRO A 122 -7.24 -5.46 -0.99
N ILE A 123 -8.04 -5.89 -1.97
CA ILE A 123 -9.49 -5.97 -1.86
C ILE A 123 -9.96 -7.39 -1.53
N CYS A 124 -9.54 -8.38 -2.32
CA CYS A 124 -9.93 -9.78 -2.10
C CYS A 124 -8.90 -10.61 -1.34
N LEU A 125 -7.67 -10.09 -1.16
CA LEU A 125 -6.53 -10.77 -0.53
C LEU A 125 -5.97 -11.98 -1.30
N ASP A 126 -6.44 -12.22 -2.53
CA ASP A 126 -5.89 -13.26 -3.41
C ASP A 126 -4.67 -12.76 -4.21
N GLY A 127 -3.82 -13.70 -4.63
CA GLY A 127 -2.67 -13.40 -5.49
C GLY A 127 -3.04 -13.05 -6.94
N PHE A 128 -2.08 -12.50 -7.68
CA PHE A 128 -2.22 -12.29 -9.13
C PHE A 128 -1.73 -13.52 -9.91
N SER A 129 -2.38 -13.80 -11.04
CA SER A 129 -2.02 -14.92 -11.92
C SER A 129 -2.37 -14.61 -13.38
N ALA A 130 -1.92 -15.47 -14.30
CA ALA A 130 -2.29 -15.39 -15.72
C ALA A 130 -3.81 -15.43 -15.98
N LYS A 131 -4.59 -15.99 -15.04
CA LYS A 131 -6.05 -16.08 -15.16
C LYS A 131 -6.76 -14.79 -14.77
N THR A 132 -6.07 -13.90 -14.06
CA THR A 132 -6.64 -12.66 -13.52
C THR A 132 -5.99 -11.46 -14.19
N ILE A 133 -6.78 -10.45 -14.54
CA ILE A 133 -6.23 -9.20 -15.08
C ILE A 133 -5.84 -8.29 -13.92
N ALA A 134 -4.58 -7.87 -13.88
CA ALA A 134 -4.09 -6.87 -12.95
C ALA A 134 -4.34 -5.46 -13.50
N PHE A 135 -4.82 -4.57 -12.64
CA PHE A 135 -4.88 -3.14 -12.88
C PHE A 135 -3.82 -2.43 -12.03
N CYS A 136 -3.06 -1.53 -12.65
CA CYS A 136 -2.07 -0.68 -11.99
C CYS A 136 -2.51 0.78 -12.06
N THR A 137 -2.63 1.41 -10.90
CA THR A 137 -2.98 2.84 -10.82
C THR A 137 -1.86 3.72 -11.34
N SER A 138 -2.15 4.62 -12.28
CA SER A 138 -1.12 5.41 -12.98
C SER A 138 -0.34 6.37 -12.07
N ASN A 139 -0.97 6.92 -11.02
CA ASN A 139 -0.35 7.96 -10.18
C ASN A 139 0.45 7.38 -8.99
N CYS A 140 0.17 6.14 -8.58
CA CYS A 140 0.75 5.58 -7.36
C CYS A 140 1.25 4.14 -7.50
N ASP A 141 1.13 3.56 -8.70
CA ASP A 141 1.68 2.28 -9.12
C ASP A 141 1.18 1.10 -8.24
N HIS A 142 0.01 1.23 -7.59
CA HIS A 142 -0.60 0.16 -6.80
C HIS A 142 -1.39 -0.81 -7.69
N TYR A 143 -1.22 -2.10 -7.40
CA TYR A 143 -1.85 -3.20 -8.11
C TYR A 143 -3.11 -3.69 -7.41
N ILE A 144 -4.16 -3.91 -8.20
CA ILE A 144 -5.46 -4.41 -7.78
C ILE A 144 -5.98 -5.30 -8.92
N HIS A 145 -6.70 -6.39 -8.66
CA HIS A 145 -7.38 -7.07 -9.78
C HIS A 145 -8.34 -6.09 -10.46
N GLN A 146 -8.37 -6.06 -11.79
CA GLN A 146 -9.23 -5.16 -12.54
C GLN A 146 -10.69 -5.27 -12.09
N ASN A 147 -11.19 -6.49 -11.87
CA ASN A 147 -12.54 -6.73 -11.37
C ASN A 147 -12.77 -6.13 -9.97
N CYS A 148 -11.83 -6.34 -9.05
CA CYS A 148 -11.88 -5.76 -7.71
C CYS A 148 -11.87 -4.22 -7.76
N PHE A 149 -11.06 -3.64 -8.64
CA PHE A 149 -11.01 -2.18 -8.83
C PHE A 149 -12.34 -1.62 -9.35
N VAL A 150 -12.94 -2.24 -10.37
CA VAL A 150 -14.23 -1.81 -10.91
C VAL A 150 -15.33 -1.88 -9.84
N ARG A 151 -15.39 -2.98 -9.08
CA ARG A 151 -16.34 -3.12 -7.96
C ARG A 151 -16.16 -2.03 -6.91
N TYR A 152 -14.91 -1.75 -6.53
CA TYR A 152 -14.58 -0.66 -5.60
C TYR A 152 -15.08 0.69 -6.11
N ILE A 153 -14.79 1.05 -7.37
CA ILE A 153 -15.23 2.33 -7.92
C ILE A 153 -16.75 2.45 -7.97
N ASN A 154 -17.46 1.40 -8.39
CA ASN A 154 -18.92 1.39 -8.40
C ASN A 154 -19.49 1.55 -6.98
N TYR A 155 -18.95 0.80 -6.01
CA TYR A 155 -19.33 0.94 -4.60
C TYR A 155 -19.11 2.37 -4.09
N THR A 156 -17.93 2.95 -4.34
CA THR A 156 -17.61 4.32 -3.88
C THR A 156 -18.49 5.37 -4.57
N LYS A 157 -18.75 5.24 -5.88
CA LYS A 157 -19.69 6.13 -6.58
C LYS A 157 -21.09 6.08 -5.95
N ASP A 158 -21.55 4.88 -5.59
CA ASP A 158 -22.88 4.71 -5.01
C ASP A 158 -22.95 5.17 -3.55
N GLU A 159 -21.87 5.02 -2.77
CA GLU A 159 -21.73 5.62 -1.43
C GLU A 159 -21.81 7.15 -1.51
N ILE A 160 -21.03 7.77 -2.40
CA ILE A 160 -21.03 9.23 -2.61
C ILE A 160 -22.44 9.72 -2.97
N LYS A 161 -23.16 8.99 -3.84
CA LYS A 161 -24.54 9.35 -4.19
C LYS A 161 -25.49 9.25 -2.99
N ARG A 162 -25.33 8.23 -2.14
CA ARG A 162 -26.15 8.09 -0.92
C ARG A 162 -25.90 9.26 0.03
N GLU A 163 -24.64 9.56 0.32
CA GLU A 163 -24.27 10.71 1.16
C GLU A 163 -24.82 12.02 0.59
N LEU A 164 -24.70 12.25 -0.71
CA LEU A 164 -25.27 13.43 -1.36
C LEU A 164 -26.80 13.51 -1.28
N ASN A 165 -27.50 12.39 -1.14
CA ASN A 165 -28.96 12.38 -0.99
C ASN A 165 -29.41 12.57 0.46
N GLU A 166 -28.61 12.14 1.42
CA GLU A 166 -28.88 12.29 2.86
C GLU A 166 -28.56 13.71 3.36
N TRP A 167 -27.60 14.39 2.72
CA TRP A 167 -27.17 15.72 3.12
C TRP A 167 -28.08 16.84 2.58
N PRO A 168 -28.36 17.90 3.38
CA PRO A 168 -29.02 19.11 2.91
C PRO A 168 -28.28 19.78 1.75
N GLU A 169 -29.02 20.39 0.82
CA GLU A 169 -28.46 20.98 -0.42
C GLU A 169 -27.33 21.99 -0.17
N ASP A 170 -27.44 22.81 0.87
CA ASP A 170 -26.44 23.81 1.27
C ASP A 170 -25.16 23.19 1.86
N MET A 171 -25.20 21.90 2.21
CA MET A 171 -24.07 21.17 2.78
C MET A 171 -23.45 20.13 1.84
N LYS A 172 -24.06 19.83 0.69
CA LYS A 172 -23.55 18.83 -0.27
C LYS A 172 -22.13 19.11 -0.78
N SER A 173 -21.71 20.37 -0.78
CA SER A 173 -20.33 20.77 -1.12
C SER A 173 -19.26 20.25 -0.15
N ARG A 174 -19.66 19.81 1.05
CA ARG A 174 -18.77 19.22 2.05
C ARG A 174 -18.56 17.72 1.85
N VAL A 175 -19.34 17.08 0.98
CA VAL A 175 -19.20 15.66 0.65
C VAL A 175 -17.99 15.50 -0.27
N ASP A 176 -17.07 14.61 0.11
CA ASP A 176 -15.88 14.30 -0.67
C ASP A 176 -16.26 13.38 -1.84
N GLN A 177 -16.32 13.95 -3.03
CA GLN A 177 -16.71 13.24 -4.25
C GLN A 177 -15.50 12.69 -5.03
N VAL A 178 -14.28 12.79 -4.47
CA VAL A 178 -13.06 12.39 -5.17
C VAL A 178 -12.86 10.88 -5.06
N LEU A 179 -12.79 10.20 -6.21
CA LEU A 179 -12.43 8.79 -6.29
C LEU A 179 -10.92 8.63 -6.04
N LYS A 180 -10.56 7.78 -5.08
CA LYS A 180 -9.20 7.65 -4.54
C LYS A 180 -8.71 6.21 -4.64
N CYS A 181 -7.40 6.02 -4.69
CA CYS A 181 -6.80 4.70 -4.60
C CYS A 181 -7.18 4.04 -3.25
N PRO A 182 -7.66 2.77 -3.22
CA PRO A 182 -8.01 2.09 -1.98
C PRO A 182 -6.81 1.82 -1.06
N VAL A 183 -5.58 1.92 -1.59
CA VAL A 183 -4.35 1.68 -0.83
C VAL A 183 -3.83 2.97 -0.19
N CYS A 184 -3.57 4.01 -0.99
CA CYS A 184 -2.90 5.23 -0.50
C CYS A 184 -3.78 6.50 -0.51
N ARG A 185 -5.05 6.38 -0.92
CA ARG A 185 -6.01 7.49 -1.02
C ARG A 185 -5.62 8.62 -1.98
N THR A 186 -4.60 8.44 -2.82
CA THR A 186 -4.26 9.39 -3.89
C THR A 186 -5.42 9.47 -4.89
N PRO A 187 -5.82 10.67 -5.35
CA PRO A 187 -6.86 10.81 -6.37
C PRO A 187 -6.54 10.04 -7.65
N LEU A 188 -7.54 9.33 -8.16
CA LEU A 188 -7.46 8.59 -9.41
C LEU A 188 -7.63 9.54 -10.59
N ASN A 189 -6.87 9.31 -11.67
CA ASN A 189 -6.96 10.15 -12.85
C ASN A 189 -8.05 9.65 -13.82
N GLY A 190 -8.35 10.44 -14.87
CA GLY A 190 -9.37 10.06 -15.85
C GLY A 190 -9.06 8.79 -16.64
N GLN A 191 -7.77 8.48 -16.86
CA GLN A 191 -7.36 7.26 -17.57
C GLN A 191 -7.64 6.01 -16.71
N ASP A 192 -7.30 6.04 -15.42
CA ASP A 192 -7.60 4.98 -14.46
C ASP A 192 -9.11 4.69 -14.41
N LEU A 193 -9.93 5.76 -14.41
CA LEU A 193 -11.39 5.64 -14.32
C LEU A 193 -12.06 5.12 -15.60
N SER A 194 -11.44 5.32 -16.77
CA SER A 194 -11.99 4.85 -18.06
C SER A 194 -12.16 3.32 -18.11
N ILE A 195 -11.35 2.59 -17.35
CA ILE A 195 -11.42 1.12 -17.26
C ILE A 195 -12.78 0.66 -16.72
N VAL A 196 -13.38 1.44 -15.83
CA VAL A 196 -14.70 1.13 -15.24
C VAL A 196 -15.80 1.16 -16.28
N ASP A 197 -15.69 2.04 -17.28
CA ASP A 197 -16.69 2.18 -18.34
C ASP A 197 -16.55 1.09 -19.42
N HIS A 198 -15.37 0.47 -19.53
CA HIS A 198 -15.06 -0.55 -20.54
C HIS A 198 -15.10 -1.99 -20.00
N ALA A 199 -14.93 -2.17 -18.69
CA ALA A 199 -14.89 -3.49 -18.10
C ALA A 199 -16.30 -4.00 -17.77
N SER A 200 -16.73 -5.06 -18.44
CA SER A 200 -17.82 -5.89 -17.93
C SER A 200 -17.33 -6.61 -16.67
N VAL A 201 -17.92 -6.30 -15.51
CA VAL A 201 -17.72 -7.07 -14.28
C VAL A 201 -18.20 -8.49 -14.53
N THR A 202 -17.29 -9.42 -14.78
CA THR A 202 -17.62 -10.84 -14.64
C THR A 202 -17.64 -11.12 -13.14
N LEU A 203 -18.80 -11.52 -12.63
CA LEU A 203 -18.83 -12.21 -11.36
C LEU A 203 -18.09 -13.53 -11.61
N ASP A 204 -16.83 -13.64 -11.18
CA ASP A 204 -16.09 -14.91 -11.21
C ASP A 204 -16.66 -15.90 -10.16
N GLU A 205 -17.99 -15.92 -10.00
CA GLU A 205 -18.71 -16.97 -9.29
C GLU A 205 -18.47 -18.34 -9.93
N ALA A 206 -18.16 -18.37 -11.24
CA ALA A 206 -18.02 -19.60 -12.00
C ALA A 206 -16.69 -20.35 -11.80
N ASN A 207 -15.65 -19.70 -11.28
CA ASN A 207 -14.30 -20.30 -11.18
C ASN A 207 -13.73 -20.28 -9.76
N ILE A 208 -14.58 -20.14 -8.74
CA ILE A 208 -14.19 -20.67 -7.44
C ILE A 208 -14.19 -22.18 -7.66
N ASP A 209 -13.01 -22.72 -7.97
CA ASP A 209 -12.71 -24.10 -7.63
C ASP A 209 -12.91 -24.10 -6.12
N ILE A 210 -14.13 -24.43 -5.69
CA ILE A 210 -14.45 -24.66 -4.30
C ILE A 210 -13.70 -25.96 -4.01
N GLU A 211 -12.37 -25.87 -3.91
CA GLU A 211 -11.61 -26.70 -3.00
C GLU A 211 -12.43 -26.61 -1.72
N LYS A 212 -13.15 -27.70 -1.44
CA LYS A 212 -14.14 -27.75 -0.38
C LYS A 212 -13.43 -27.25 0.87
N PHE A 213 -13.71 -26.02 1.25
CA PHE A 213 -13.13 -25.44 2.44
C PHE A 213 -13.61 -26.33 3.59
N GLU A 214 -12.72 -27.18 4.09
CA GLU A 214 -13.02 -28.09 5.16
C GLU A 214 -12.55 -27.43 6.45
N PHE A 215 -13.51 -26.89 7.20
CA PHE A 215 -13.21 -26.27 8.48
C PHE A 215 -12.81 -27.34 9.50
N ASN A 216 -11.59 -27.23 10.04
CA ASN A 216 -11.09 -28.14 11.07
C ASN A 216 -11.82 -27.91 12.41
N TRP A 217 -12.94 -28.61 12.59
CA TRP A 217 -13.77 -28.53 13.78
C TRP A 217 -13.04 -28.93 15.06
N ASP A 218 -12.09 -29.86 14.99
CA ASP A 218 -11.40 -30.36 16.17
C ASP A 218 -10.36 -29.37 16.67
N GLU A 219 -9.62 -28.72 15.77
CA GLU A 219 -8.73 -27.61 16.11
C GLU A 219 -9.50 -26.42 16.68
N TRP A 220 -10.65 -26.07 16.08
CA TRP A 220 -11.52 -25.01 16.61
C TRP A 220 -12.02 -25.31 18.03
N ARG A 221 -12.47 -26.55 18.29
CA ARG A 221 -12.90 -26.97 19.64
C ARG A 221 -11.73 -26.94 20.63
N ALA A 222 -10.54 -27.38 20.21
CA ALA A 222 -9.35 -27.29 21.06
C ALA A 222 -9.01 -25.83 21.39
N LYS A 223 -9.10 -24.93 20.41
CA LYS A 223 -8.86 -23.50 20.60
C LYS A 223 -9.89 -22.86 21.52
N LEU A 224 -11.16 -23.23 21.41
CA LEU A 224 -12.20 -22.77 22.33
C LEU A 224 -11.91 -23.18 23.78
N LYS A 225 -11.46 -24.42 24.02
CA LYS A 225 -11.05 -24.87 25.36
C LYS A 225 -9.84 -24.09 25.89
N GLU A 226 -8.87 -23.80 25.04
CA GLU A 226 -7.69 -22.98 25.38
C GLU A 226 -8.09 -21.55 25.76
N LEU A 227 -9.04 -20.95 25.04
CA LEU A 227 -9.49 -19.57 25.25
C LEU A 227 -10.52 -19.43 26.37
N GLN A 228 -11.13 -20.53 26.83
CA GLN A 228 -12.18 -20.50 27.85
C GLN A 228 -11.75 -19.87 29.19
N PRO A 229 -10.57 -20.17 29.77
CA PRO A 229 -10.10 -19.49 30.97
C PRO A 229 -9.87 -17.99 30.78
N ILE A 230 -9.42 -17.58 29.59
CA ILE A 230 -9.24 -16.16 29.25
C ILE A 230 -10.61 -15.48 29.18
N PHE A 231 -11.58 -16.12 28.52
CA PHE A 231 -12.95 -15.64 28.44
C PHE A 231 -13.58 -15.47 29.83
N GLU A 232 -13.45 -16.45 30.71
CA GLU A 232 -13.96 -16.39 32.09
C GLU A 232 -13.29 -15.27 32.89
N ARG A 233 -11.98 -15.09 32.74
CA ARG A 233 -11.24 -13.97 33.36
C ARG A 233 -11.71 -12.60 32.84
N GLN A 234 -11.94 -12.46 31.53
CA GLN A 234 -12.47 -11.21 30.96
C GLN A 234 -13.90 -10.96 31.41
N LYS A 235 -14.74 -12.00 31.48
CA LYS A 235 -16.10 -11.92 32.01
C LYS A 235 -16.14 -11.46 33.47
N ALA A 236 -15.32 -12.05 34.33
CA ALA A 236 -15.23 -11.68 35.75
C ALA A 236 -14.75 -10.23 35.96
N LYS A 237 -13.89 -9.73 35.07
CA LYS A 237 -13.40 -8.34 35.10
C LYS A 237 -14.33 -7.34 34.41
N GLY A 238 -15.48 -7.77 33.88
CA GLY A 238 -16.37 -6.90 33.10
C GLY A 238 -15.77 -6.43 31.76
N GLY A 239 -14.75 -7.13 31.25
CA GLY A 239 -14.08 -6.80 29.98
C GLY A 239 -14.80 -7.27 28.72
N LEU A 240 -15.93 -7.97 28.86
CA LEU A 240 -16.78 -8.34 27.72
C LEU A 240 -17.68 -7.16 27.36
N ILE A 241 -17.53 -6.65 26.14
CA ILE A 241 -18.45 -5.66 25.57
C ILE A 241 -19.75 -6.39 25.24
N ASP A 242 -20.80 -6.05 25.97
CA ASP A 242 -22.15 -6.49 25.68
C ASP A 242 -22.79 -5.46 24.74
N PRO A 243 -23.03 -5.78 23.46
CA PRO A 243 -23.56 -4.83 22.49
C PRO A 243 -24.94 -4.29 22.87
N GLU A 244 -25.76 -5.04 23.62
CA GLU A 244 -27.05 -4.55 24.10
C GLU A 244 -26.87 -3.52 25.22
N LYS A 245 -25.97 -3.77 26.18
CA LYS A 245 -25.61 -2.76 27.20
C LYS A 245 -24.95 -1.53 26.59
N GLU A 246 -24.11 -1.70 25.58
CA GLU A 246 -23.42 -0.58 24.92
C GLU A 246 -24.42 0.32 24.19
N ARG A 247 -25.42 -0.27 23.51
CA ARG A 247 -26.54 0.48 22.91
C ARG A 247 -27.30 1.30 23.96
N ASN A 248 -27.44 0.79 25.18
CA ASN A 248 -28.17 1.46 26.26
C ASN A 248 -27.35 2.52 27.02
N ARG A 249 -26.01 2.56 26.91
CA ARG A 249 -25.19 3.57 27.60
C ARG A 249 -25.48 5.01 27.16
N TYR A 250 -25.87 5.18 25.90
CA TYR A 250 -26.13 6.48 25.28
C TYR A 250 -27.61 6.85 25.23
N LEU A 251 -28.50 6.02 25.80
CA LEU A 251 -29.86 6.45 26.08
C LEU A 251 -29.81 7.43 27.25
N ILE A 252 -29.54 8.69 26.95
CA ILE A 252 -29.85 9.79 27.85
C ILE A 252 -31.36 9.70 28.08
N ILE A 253 -31.75 9.36 29.30
CA ILE A 253 -33.14 9.42 29.72
C ILE A 253 -33.45 10.92 29.79
N ASP A 254 -34.21 11.43 28.82
CA ASP A 254 -34.77 12.78 28.83
C ASP A 254 -35.88 12.89 29.90
N ASP A 255 -35.57 12.60 31.17
CA ASP A 255 -36.44 12.85 32.31
C ASP A 255 -35.86 14.00 33.17
N ILE A 256 -35.47 15.10 32.52
CA ILE A 256 -35.29 16.40 33.19
C ILE A 256 -35.91 17.51 32.34
N MET A 257 -37.20 17.39 32.02
CA MET A 257 -38.02 18.55 31.65
C MET A 257 -39.46 18.38 32.14
N ASP A 258 -39.65 18.43 33.47
CA ASP A 258 -40.91 18.94 34.02
C ASP A 258 -40.61 19.72 35.31
N LEU A 259 -40.09 20.92 35.10
CA LEU A 259 -39.99 21.95 36.14
C LEU A 259 -41.41 22.40 36.48
N THR A 260 -41.98 21.76 37.50
CA THR A 260 -42.81 22.35 38.55
C THR A 260 -43.61 23.60 38.14
N HIS A 261 -44.84 23.41 37.68
CA HIS A 261 -45.87 24.46 37.76
C HIS A 261 -46.56 24.42 39.15
N PRO A 262 -46.92 25.58 39.70
CA PRO A 262 -46.99 25.77 41.15
C PRO A 262 -48.38 25.44 41.71
N SER A 263 -48.38 24.68 42.79
CA SER A 263 -49.49 24.55 43.72
C SER A 263 -49.66 25.85 44.51
N SER A 264 -50.86 26.44 44.49
CA SER A 264 -51.66 26.72 45.71
C SER A 264 -52.84 27.64 45.39
N ILE A 265 -54.03 27.04 45.54
CA ILE A 265 -55.28 27.55 46.16
C ILE A 265 -55.70 28.99 45.84
#